data_AF-A0A1F7YNT4-F1
#
_entry.id   AF-A0A1F7YNT4-F1
#
_cell.length_a   1.000
_cell.length_b   1.000
_cell.length_c   1.000
_cell.angle_alpha   90.00
_cell.angle_beta   90.00
_cell.angle_gamma   90.00
#
_symmetry.space_group_name_H-M   'P 1'
#
loop_
_entity.id
_entity.type
_entity.pdbx_description
1 polymer ?
#
loop_
_entity_poly.entity_id
_entity_poly.type
_entity_poly.pdbx_seq_one_letter_code
_entity_poly.pdbx_strand_id
1 'polypeptide(L)'
;MENTVENNEKPPDFKEILLSGVEPAWCVDGRCDNTIENGPQMLGGSLHSVVLSAIATNSVFDQEYVDKNLLELHQNGFRLGVHRGSHKHPEDGTCDCGFADKLPAIIQKAKDQRVEITRRLMDVYRENGEAIGLSESEFSQVIENAYKSIEEFDLENIQVKGEKLVSIGEGNGAVAENLEGDHGETVCFVNLKENTTLDTIGMNEQGTQAFNLDLWMAMKQSESLGVSKDLAMGGSLILYQATEMVLVEDNGKTALPVVVRP
;
A
#
# COMPACT_ATOMS: atom_id res chain seq x y z
N MET A 1 -10.96 31.01 -19.94
CA MET A 1 -11.22 29.69 -20.53
C MET A 1 -9.94 28.91 -20.33
N GLU A 2 -9.81 28.25 -19.19
CA GLU A 2 -8.69 27.34 -18.92
C GLU A 2 -9.02 26.03 -19.65
N ASN A 3 -8.14 25.66 -20.59
CA ASN A 3 -8.19 24.38 -21.27
C ASN A 3 -7.70 23.32 -20.28
N THR A 4 -8.63 22.62 -19.63
CA THR A 4 -8.34 21.31 -19.04
C THR A 4 -8.10 20.34 -20.19
N VAL A 5 -6.83 20.03 -20.46
CA VAL A 5 -6.46 18.91 -21.30
C VAL A 5 -6.76 17.66 -20.47
N GLU A 6 -7.94 17.07 -20.67
CA GLU A 6 -8.17 15.68 -20.28
C GLU A 6 -7.20 14.82 -21.08
N ASN A 7 -6.11 14.38 -20.44
CA ASN A 7 -5.20 13.42 -21.01
C ASN A 7 -5.92 12.06 -21.06
N ASN A 8 -6.68 11.84 -22.13
CA ASN A 8 -7.39 10.60 -22.46
C ASN A 8 -6.42 9.50 -22.96
N GLU A 9 -5.24 9.38 -22.35
CA GLU A 9 -4.34 8.26 -22.65
C GLU A 9 -4.82 7.03 -21.90
N LYS A 10 -5.05 5.93 -22.63
CA LYS A 10 -5.41 4.63 -22.05
C LYS A 10 -4.34 4.25 -21.00
N PRO A 11 -4.72 3.84 -19.78
CA PRO A 11 -3.76 3.35 -18.79
C PRO A 11 -2.91 2.21 -19.37
N PRO A 12 -1.64 2.09 -18.94
CA PRO A 12 -0.77 1.00 -19.40
C PRO A 12 -1.36 -0.36 -19.01
N ASP A 13 -1.04 -1.39 -19.80
CA ASP A 13 -1.49 -2.75 -19.49
C ASP A 13 -0.70 -3.32 -18.30
N PHE A 14 -1.36 -4.12 -17.46
CA PHE A 14 -0.72 -4.77 -16.32
C PHE A 14 0.14 -5.93 -16.79
N LYS A 15 1.42 -5.90 -16.44
CA LYS A 15 2.36 -6.97 -16.73
C LYS A 15 2.34 -7.99 -15.62
N GLU A 16 1.54 -9.03 -15.79
CA GLU A 16 1.40 -10.08 -14.79
C GLU A 16 2.64 -10.98 -14.75
N ILE A 17 3.07 -11.30 -13.53
CA ILE A 17 3.98 -12.39 -13.23
C ILE A 17 3.38 -13.33 -12.19
N LEU A 18 3.74 -14.61 -12.29
CA LEU A 18 3.34 -15.64 -11.34
C LEU A 18 4.34 -15.70 -10.20
N LEU A 19 3.81 -15.78 -8.99
CA LEU A 19 4.58 -15.94 -7.75
C LEU A 19 4.57 -17.40 -7.32
N SER A 20 5.68 -17.83 -6.72
CA SER A 20 5.82 -19.13 -6.08
C SER A 20 5.24 -19.18 -4.66
N GLY A 21 4.93 -18.02 -4.09
CA GLY A 21 4.25 -17.86 -2.80
C GLY A 21 5.18 -17.76 -1.60
N VAL A 22 6.50 -17.61 -1.83
CA VAL A 22 7.53 -17.47 -0.79
C VAL A 22 8.36 -16.19 -0.93
N GLU A 23 8.00 -15.34 -1.87
CA GLU A 23 8.66 -14.06 -2.13
C GLU A 23 8.38 -13.06 -0.99
N PRO A 24 9.32 -12.14 -0.70
CA PRO A 24 9.08 -11.05 0.24
C PRO A 24 7.97 -10.11 -0.27
N ALA A 25 7.20 -9.52 0.63
CA ALA A 25 6.22 -8.50 0.26
C ALA A 25 6.88 -7.11 0.15
N TRP A 26 6.84 -6.53 -1.04
CA TRP A 26 7.48 -5.28 -1.43
C TRP A 26 6.57 -4.07 -1.29
N CYS A 27 7.15 -2.87 -1.37
CA CYS A 27 6.35 -1.65 -1.38
C CYS A 27 5.51 -1.56 -2.67
N VAL A 28 4.41 -0.81 -2.64
CA VAL A 28 3.66 -0.46 -3.86
C VAL A 28 4.44 0.43 -4.82
N ASP A 29 5.58 0.97 -4.39
CA ASP A 29 6.46 1.91 -5.12
C ASP A 29 6.72 1.46 -6.57
N GLY A 30 6.61 2.41 -7.50
CA GLY A 30 6.77 2.12 -8.93
C GLY A 30 8.21 2.06 -9.41
N ARG A 31 9.20 2.45 -8.58
CA ARG A 31 10.63 2.22 -8.86
C ARG A 31 10.97 0.73 -8.62
N CYS A 32 12.08 0.27 -9.18
CA CYS A 32 12.50 -1.13 -9.08
C CYS A 32 13.94 -1.28 -8.57
N ASP A 33 14.19 -2.37 -7.85
CA ASP A 33 15.53 -2.92 -7.62
C ASP A 33 15.75 -4.10 -8.59
N ASN A 34 16.61 -3.91 -9.59
CA ASN A 34 16.87 -4.92 -10.63
C ASN A 34 17.71 -6.12 -10.15
N THR A 35 18.10 -6.14 -8.87
CA THR A 35 18.95 -7.19 -8.30
C THR A 35 18.18 -8.26 -7.51
N ILE A 36 16.88 -8.04 -7.31
CA ILE A 36 16.01 -8.93 -6.53
C ILE A 36 14.82 -9.41 -7.35
N GLU A 37 14.20 -10.48 -6.88
CA GLU A 37 12.98 -11.02 -7.49
C GLU A 37 11.78 -10.12 -7.18
N ASN A 38 10.85 -10.01 -8.14
CA ASN A 38 9.55 -9.44 -7.87
C ASN A 38 8.82 -10.27 -6.80
N GLY A 39 7.95 -9.62 -6.04
CA GLY A 39 7.17 -10.19 -4.95
C GLY A 39 5.86 -9.44 -4.81
N PRO A 40 4.92 -9.92 -3.99
CA PRO A 40 3.64 -9.24 -3.81
C PRO A 40 3.84 -7.82 -3.26
N GLN A 41 3.05 -6.86 -3.70
CA GLN A 41 3.23 -5.43 -3.41
C GLN A 41 2.14 -4.87 -2.51
N MET A 42 2.56 -4.19 -1.46
CA MET A 42 1.74 -3.66 -0.37
C MET A 42 2.33 -2.36 0.17
N LEU A 43 1.56 -1.56 0.91
CA LEU A 43 2.04 -0.26 1.39
C LEU A 43 3.24 -0.40 2.36
N GLY A 44 4.44 0.00 1.92
CA GLY A 44 5.66 -0.22 2.68
C GLY A 44 6.01 -1.70 2.90
N GLY A 45 5.53 -2.59 2.04
CA GLY A 45 5.75 -4.04 2.15
C GLY A 45 4.98 -4.65 3.32
N SER A 46 5.66 -5.51 4.09
CA SER A 46 5.05 -6.19 5.24
C SER A 46 4.63 -5.24 6.37
N LEU A 47 5.11 -3.99 6.38
CA LEU A 47 4.73 -2.98 7.37
C LEU A 47 3.24 -2.62 7.29
N HIS A 48 2.61 -2.74 6.11
CA HIS A 48 1.18 -2.46 5.89
C HIS A 48 0.29 -3.19 6.88
N SER A 49 0.44 -4.51 6.97
CA SER A 49 -0.40 -5.38 7.80
C SER A 49 -0.22 -5.08 9.29
N VAL A 50 1.00 -4.68 9.69
CA VAL A 50 1.30 -4.29 11.07
C VAL A 50 0.60 -2.97 11.43
N VAL A 51 0.57 -2.02 10.49
CA VAL A 51 -0.21 -0.77 10.64
C VAL A 51 -1.70 -1.08 10.77
N LEU A 52 -2.26 -1.92 9.90
CA LEU A 52 -3.68 -2.31 9.97
C LEU A 52 -4.00 -3.03 11.28
N SER A 53 -3.10 -3.86 11.79
CA SER A 53 -3.24 -4.48 13.10
C SER A 53 -3.31 -3.44 14.23
N ALA A 54 -2.45 -2.42 14.21
CA ALA A 54 -2.49 -1.36 15.23
C ALA A 54 -3.77 -0.53 15.16
N ILE A 55 -4.27 -0.25 13.96
CA ILE A 55 -5.57 0.39 13.73
C ILE A 55 -6.70 -0.49 14.28
N ALA A 56 -6.67 -1.79 14.00
CA ALA A 56 -7.69 -2.75 14.46
C ALA A 56 -7.80 -2.81 15.99
N THR A 57 -6.68 -2.70 16.69
CA THR A 57 -6.59 -2.85 18.14
C THR A 57 -6.43 -1.52 18.88
N ASN A 58 -6.49 -0.39 18.17
CA ASN A 58 -6.17 0.95 18.66
C ASN A 58 -4.93 0.98 19.58
N SER A 59 -3.89 0.26 19.17
CA SER A 59 -2.70 0.05 19.98
C SER A 59 -1.62 1.08 19.68
N VAL A 60 -0.77 1.33 20.68
CA VAL A 60 0.44 2.14 20.49
C VAL A 60 1.33 1.45 19.45
N PHE A 61 1.58 2.13 18.33
CA PHE A 61 2.46 1.69 17.26
C PHE A 61 3.89 2.14 17.58
N ASP A 62 4.51 1.43 18.52
CA ASP A 62 5.90 1.59 18.93
C ASP A 62 6.78 0.43 18.44
N GLN A 63 8.03 0.42 18.87
CA GLN A 63 8.99 -0.60 18.45
C GLN A 63 8.58 -2.01 18.91
N GLU A 64 8.11 -2.17 20.15
CA GLU A 64 7.72 -3.49 20.69
C GLU A 64 6.53 -4.05 19.91
N TYR A 65 5.55 -3.19 19.59
CA TYR A 65 4.40 -3.57 18.78
C TYR A 65 4.83 -4.04 17.39
N VAL A 66 5.71 -3.29 16.73
CA VAL A 66 6.18 -3.63 15.38
C VAL A 66 7.02 -4.91 15.40
N ASP A 67 7.97 -5.05 16.33
CA ASP A 67 8.79 -6.25 16.51
C ASP A 67 7.93 -7.50 16.67
N LYS A 68 6.95 -7.45 17.58
CA LYS A 68 6.03 -8.57 17.84
C LYS A 68 5.28 -8.99 16.59
N ASN A 69 4.67 -8.05 15.87
CA ASN A 69 3.81 -8.37 14.74
C ASN A 69 4.62 -8.84 13.51
N LEU A 70 5.82 -8.29 13.28
CA LEU A 70 6.72 -8.80 12.24
C LEU A 70 7.18 -10.23 12.55
N LEU A 71 7.52 -10.53 13.81
CA LEU A 71 7.84 -11.88 14.23
C LEU A 71 6.65 -12.83 14.02
N GLU A 72 5.43 -12.39 14.32
CA GLU A 72 4.21 -13.17 14.10
C GLU A 72 3.96 -13.44 12.61
N LEU A 73 4.12 -12.44 11.73
CA LEU A 73 4.08 -12.65 10.28
C LEU A 73 5.12 -13.69 9.83
N HIS A 74 6.35 -13.59 10.33
CA HIS A 74 7.39 -14.56 10.00
C HIS A 74 7.03 -15.98 10.46
N GLN A 75 6.50 -16.13 11.68
CA GLN A 75 6.03 -17.41 12.23
C GLN A 75 4.83 -17.99 11.45
N ASN A 76 3.99 -17.11 10.90
CA ASN A 76 2.88 -17.48 10.01
C ASN A 76 3.36 -17.85 8.58
N GLY A 77 4.67 -17.84 8.33
CA GLY A 77 5.27 -18.31 7.09
C GLY A 77 5.45 -17.25 6.02
N PHE A 78 5.26 -15.96 6.35
CA PHE A 78 5.51 -14.87 5.40
C PHE A 78 6.99 -14.50 5.38
N ARG A 79 7.51 -14.28 4.18
CA ARG A 79 8.80 -13.63 4.00
C ARG A 79 8.58 -12.12 4.02
N LEU A 80 9.31 -11.44 4.89
CA LEU A 80 9.09 -10.02 5.15
C LEU A 80 9.88 -9.17 4.15
N GLY A 81 9.27 -8.11 3.65
CA GLY A 81 9.93 -7.13 2.78
C GLY A 81 9.71 -5.69 3.25
N VAL A 82 10.74 -4.88 3.03
CA VAL A 82 10.77 -3.42 3.17
C VAL A 82 11.59 -2.86 2.02
N HIS A 83 11.70 -1.54 1.90
CA HIS A 83 12.66 -0.96 0.97
C HIS A 83 13.38 0.25 1.56
N ARG A 84 14.43 0.65 0.85
CA ARG A 84 15.19 1.88 1.05
C ARG A 84 15.36 2.52 -0.32
N GLY A 85 15.48 3.84 -0.36
CA GLY A 85 15.79 4.54 -1.60
C GLY A 85 17.09 5.35 -1.54
N SER A 86 17.61 5.68 -2.72
CA SER A 86 18.85 6.45 -2.90
C SER A 86 18.75 7.90 -2.43
N HIS A 87 17.54 8.42 -2.23
CA HIS A 87 17.28 9.79 -1.76
C HIS A 87 16.97 9.87 -0.25
N LYS A 88 17.28 8.81 0.51
CA LYS A 88 17.09 8.84 1.97
C LYS A 88 17.93 9.95 2.61
N HIS A 89 17.33 10.62 3.60
CA HIS A 89 17.99 11.56 4.50
C HIS A 89 17.90 11.01 5.93
N PRO A 90 18.78 10.07 6.32
CA PRO A 90 18.70 9.43 7.64
C PRO A 90 18.82 10.43 8.80
N GLU A 91 19.52 11.53 8.59
CA GLU A 91 19.60 12.68 9.51
C GLU A 91 18.23 13.31 9.81
N ASP A 92 17.30 13.23 8.87
CA ASP A 92 15.91 13.72 8.98
C ASP A 92 14.95 12.59 9.39
N GLY A 93 15.48 11.38 9.65
CA GLY A 93 14.70 10.21 10.02
C GLY A 93 13.89 9.59 8.89
N THR A 94 14.21 9.90 7.62
CA THR A 94 13.53 9.37 6.43
C THR A 94 14.28 8.19 5.81
N CYS A 95 13.52 7.28 5.19
CA CYS A 95 14.04 6.08 4.53
C CYS A 95 13.80 6.05 3.02
N ASP A 96 13.13 7.07 2.47
CA ASP A 96 12.68 7.17 1.08
C ASP A 96 11.53 6.20 0.73
N CYS A 97 10.86 5.67 1.77
CA CYS A 97 9.58 4.99 1.66
C CYS A 97 8.46 5.97 1.95
N GLY A 98 7.72 6.39 0.91
CA GLY A 98 6.62 7.34 1.07
C GLY A 98 5.60 6.91 2.14
N PHE A 99 5.27 5.62 2.21
CA PHE A 99 4.36 5.10 3.23
C PHE A 99 4.93 5.19 4.65
N ALA A 100 6.15 4.71 4.88
CA ALA A 100 6.76 4.75 6.22
C ALA A 100 7.08 6.18 6.67
N ASP A 101 7.56 7.04 5.78
CA ASP A 101 7.96 8.41 6.10
C ASP A 101 6.74 9.32 6.36
N LYS A 102 5.62 9.08 5.64
CA LYS A 102 4.40 9.90 5.72
C LYS A 102 3.25 9.22 6.44
N LEU A 103 3.48 8.11 7.16
CA LEU A 103 2.44 7.30 7.79
C LEU A 103 1.38 8.12 8.57
N PRO A 104 1.73 9.04 9.50
CA PRO A 104 0.71 9.85 10.17
C PRO A 104 -0.11 10.74 9.22
N ALA A 105 0.53 11.31 8.20
CA ALA A 105 -0.14 12.16 7.22
C ALA A 105 -1.08 11.35 6.33
N ILE A 106 -0.73 10.11 5.98
CA ILE A 106 -1.57 9.20 5.20
C ILE A 106 -2.82 8.81 5.99
N ILE A 107 -2.68 8.43 7.27
CA ILE A 107 -3.85 8.10 8.10
C ILE A 107 -4.72 9.35 8.33
N GLN A 108 -4.10 10.52 8.57
CA GLN A 108 -4.86 11.77 8.68
C GLN A 108 -5.60 12.10 7.37
N LYS A 109 -4.96 11.93 6.21
CA LYS A 109 -5.59 12.12 4.90
C LYS A 109 -6.77 11.18 4.71
N ALA A 110 -6.63 9.92 5.09
CA ALA A 110 -7.71 8.95 5.03
C ALA A 110 -8.94 9.43 5.82
N LYS A 111 -8.75 9.98 7.02
CA LYS A 111 -9.82 10.57 7.84
C LYS A 111 -10.43 11.81 7.18
N ASP A 112 -9.58 12.77 6.82
CA ASP A 112 -10.02 14.08 6.31
C ASP A 112 -10.73 13.98 4.96
N GLN A 113 -10.34 13.01 4.13
CA GLN A 113 -10.88 12.79 2.78
C GLN A 113 -11.83 11.61 2.69
N ARG A 114 -12.44 11.19 3.81
CA ARG A 114 -13.39 10.06 3.85
C ARG A 114 -14.42 10.10 2.73
N VAL A 115 -15.07 11.26 2.52
CA VAL A 115 -16.12 11.43 1.50
C VAL A 115 -15.56 11.19 0.10
N GLU A 116 -14.42 11.79 -0.21
CA GLU A 116 -13.81 11.72 -1.54
C GLU A 116 -13.20 10.35 -1.83
N ILE A 117 -12.48 9.76 -0.88
CA ILE A 117 -11.95 8.41 -1.01
C ILE A 117 -13.08 7.40 -1.16
N THR A 118 -14.14 7.49 -0.34
CA THR A 118 -15.32 6.63 -0.48
C THR A 118 -15.92 6.76 -1.87
N ARG A 119 -16.10 7.99 -2.37
CA ARG A 119 -16.63 8.23 -3.71
C ARG A 119 -15.77 7.53 -4.77
N ARG A 120 -14.44 7.73 -4.75
CA ARG A 120 -13.50 7.11 -5.69
C ARG A 120 -13.55 5.59 -5.64
N LEU A 121 -13.56 5.00 -4.45
CA LEU A 121 -13.66 3.54 -4.29
C LEU A 121 -14.99 2.98 -4.79
N MET A 122 -16.10 3.70 -4.58
CA MET A 122 -17.40 3.30 -5.13
C MET A 122 -17.45 3.42 -6.66
N ASP A 123 -16.77 4.41 -7.25
CA ASP A 123 -16.66 4.52 -8.71
C ASP A 123 -15.84 3.34 -9.29
N VAL A 124 -14.70 3.01 -8.67
CA VAL A 124 -13.92 1.81 -9.01
C VAL A 124 -14.77 0.54 -8.88
N TYR A 125 -15.55 0.42 -7.81
CA TYR A 125 -16.46 -0.72 -7.63
C TYR A 125 -17.51 -0.80 -8.75
N ARG A 126 -18.15 0.31 -9.15
CA ARG A 126 -19.20 0.28 -10.19
C ARG A 126 -18.67 -0.22 -11.53
N GLU A 127 -17.40 0.04 -11.82
CA GLU A 127 -16.74 -0.43 -13.03
C GLU A 127 -16.27 -1.89 -12.93
N ASN A 128 -16.04 -2.40 -11.70
CA ASN A 128 -15.34 -3.68 -11.46
C ASN A 128 -16.08 -4.62 -10.50
N GLY A 129 -17.37 -4.41 -10.23
CA GLY A 129 -18.10 -5.11 -9.17
C GLY A 129 -18.11 -6.63 -9.32
N GLU A 130 -18.17 -7.13 -10.56
CA GLU A 130 -18.08 -8.57 -10.85
C GLU A 130 -16.73 -9.16 -10.43
N ALA A 131 -15.63 -8.43 -10.65
CA ALA A 131 -14.28 -8.84 -10.25
C ALA A 131 -14.08 -8.84 -8.74
N ILE A 132 -14.64 -7.83 -8.06
CA ILE A 132 -14.55 -7.66 -6.61
C ILE A 132 -15.34 -8.76 -5.88
N GLY A 133 -16.39 -9.31 -6.49
CA GLY A 133 -17.13 -10.46 -5.95
C GLY A 133 -18.01 -10.14 -4.74
N LEU A 134 -18.29 -8.86 -4.48
CA LEU A 134 -19.21 -8.37 -3.45
C LEU A 134 -20.38 -7.64 -4.12
N SER A 135 -21.54 -7.59 -3.48
CA SER A 135 -22.59 -6.63 -3.86
C SER A 135 -22.20 -5.20 -3.46
N GLU A 136 -22.87 -4.20 -4.05
CA GLU A 136 -22.58 -2.79 -3.77
C GLU A 136 -22.79 -2.44 -2.29
N SER A 137 -23.84 -3.02 -1.70
CA SER A 137 -24.12 -2.88 -0.26
C SER A 137 -23.06 -3.53 0.62
N GLU A 138 -22.54 -4.70 0.23
CA GLU A 138 -21.47 -5.38 0.99
C GLU A 138 -20.16 -4.60 0.88
N PHE A 139 -19.79 -4.17 -0.33
CA PHE A 139 -18.59 -3.35 -0.53
C PHE A 139 -18.68 -2.02 0.23
N SER A 140 -19.83 -1.32 0.16
CA SER A 140 -20.07 -0.11 0.94
C SER A 140 -19.96 -0.37 2.44
N GLN A 141 -20.47 -1.51 2.94
CA GLN A 141 -20.37 -1.88 4.35
C GLN A 141 -18.93 -2.18 4.78
N VAL A 142 -18.13 -2.82 3.92
CA VAL A 142 -16.69 -3.05 4.13
C VAL A 142 -15.95 -1.72 4.29
N ILE A 143 -16.17 -0.76 3.38
CA ILE A 143 -15.55 0.58 3.45
C ILE A 143 -15.99 1.31 4.73
N GLU A 144 -17.28 1.29 5.05
CA GLU A 144 -17.82 1.91 6.27
C GLU A 144 -17.21 1.33 7.54
N ASN A 145 -17.08 -0.01 7.62
CA ASN A 145 -16.50 -0.67 8.78
C ASN A 145 -15.01 -0.40 8.92
N ALA A 146 -14.26 -0.34 7.81
CA ALA A 146 -12.86 0.06 7.84
C ALA A 146 -12.68 1.50 8.35
N TYR A 147 -13.54 2.43 7.91
CA TYR A 147 -13.49 3.81 8.38
C TYR A 147 -13.71 3.95 9.89
N LYS A 148 -14.59 3.15 10.50
CA LYS A 148 -14.78 3.18 11.96
C LYS A 148 -13.47 2.97 12.70
N SER A 149 -12.71 1.93 12.33
CA SER A 149 -11.41 1.66 12.95
C SER A 149 -10.36 2.73 12.63
N ILE A 150 -10.31 3.21 11.38
CA ILE A 150 -9.35 4.25 10.97
C ILE A 150 -9.61 5.54 11.76
N GLU A 151 -10.86 5.99 11.86
CA GLU A 151 -11.24 7.23 12.55
C GLU A 151 -10.98 7.15 14.05
N GLU A 152 -11.26 6.00 14.67
CA GLU A 152 -11.02 5.72 16.10
C GLU A 152 -9.53 5.64 16.46
N PHE A 153 -8.66 5.30 15.50
CA PHE A 153 -7.22 5.17 15.74
C PHE A 153 -6.58 6.52 16.10
N ASP A 154 -5.98 6.63 17.28
CA ASP A 154 -5.31 7.87 17.69
C ASP A 154 -3.96 8.03 16.97
N LEU A 155 -3.72 9.17 16.31
CA LEU A 155 -2.44 9.41 15.65
C LEU A 155 -1.29 9.58 16.65
N GLU A 156 -1.57 9.92 17.91
CA GLU A 156 -0.58 9.94 18.98
C GLU A 156 -0.03 8.54 19.29
N ASN A 157 -0.73 7.47 18.88
CA ASN A 157 -0.23 6.11 18.99
C ASN A 157 0.96 5.84 18.05
N ILE A 158 1.20 6.65 17.01
CA ILE A 158 2.32 6.43 16.07
C ILE A 158 3.62 6.97 16.68
N GLN A 159 4.39 6.09 17.32
CA GLN A 159 5.66 6.43 17.96
C GLN A 159 6.90 6.08 17.10
N VAL A 160 6.74 5.23 16.09
CA VAL A 160 7.79 4.86 15.12
C VAL A 160 7.32 5.07 13.68
N LYS A 161 8.20 5.61 12.84
CA LYS A 161 7.97 5.89 11.42
C LYS A 161 9.30 6.02 10.67
N GLY A 162 9.23 6.14 9.35
CA GLY A 162 10.37 6.37 8.45
C GLY A 162 11.54 5.42 8.69
N GLU A 163 12.76 5.98 8.81
CA GLU A 163 14.01 5.22 9.00
C GLU A 163 13.96 4.25 10.17
N LYS A 164 13.36 4.68 11.30
CA LYS A 164 13.26 3.80 12.47
C LYS A 164 12.34 2.61 12.19
N LEU A 165 11.23 2.83 11.48
CA LEU A 165 10.29 1.78 11.15
C LEU A 165 10.90 0.75 10.18
N VAL A 166 11.58 1.21 9.12
CA VAL A 166 12.28 0.32 8.18
C VAL A 166 13.41 -0.44 8.86
N SER A 167 14.18 0.21 9.73
CA SER A 167 15.26 -0.44 10.50
C SER A 167 14.73 -1.55 11.42
N ILE A 168 13.54 -1.38 12.02
CA ILE A 168 12.87 -2.43 12.79
C ILE A 168 12.52 -3.61 11.88
N GLY A 169 12.01 -3.34 10.67
CA GLY A 169 11.77 -4.34 9.63
C GLY A 169 13.00 -5.21 9.35
N GLU A 170 14.11 -4.57 9.01
CA GLU A 170 15.39 -5.26 8.74
C GLU A 170 15.90 -6.03 9.96
N GLY A 171 15.75 -5.46 11.17
CA GLY A 171 16.11 -6.11 12.42
C GLY A 171 15.32 -7.40 12.71
N ASN A 172 14.12 -7.53 12.14
CA ASN A 172 13.28 -8.73 12.21
C ASN A 172 13.43 -9.64 10.96
N GLY A 173 14.50 -9.46 10.19
CA GLY A 173 14.81 -10.33 9.06
C GLY A 173 14.04 -10.01 7.78
N ALA A 174 13.44 -8.81 7.67
CA ALA A 174 12.92 -8.35 6.40
C ALA A 174 14.05 -8.16 5.37
N VAL A 175 13.80 -8.61 4.14
CA VAL A 175 14.65 -8.27 3.01
C VAL A 175 14.36 -6.82 2.63
N ALA A 176 15.40 -6.06 2.29
CA ALA A 176 15.27 -4.67 1.88
C ALA A 176 15.59 -4.52 0.38
N GLU A 177 14.65 -3.97 -0.39
CA GLU A 177 14.94 -3.47 -1.74
C GLU A 177 15.75 -2.17 -1.65
N ASN A 178 16.63 -1.94 -2.63
CA ASN A 178 17.35 -0.66 -2.78
C ASN A 178 16.89 0.02 -4.05
N LEU A 179 15.91 0.92 -3.92
CA LEU A 179 15.32 1.63 -5.03
C LEU A 179 16.18 2.84 -5.42
N GLU A 180 16.35 3.04 -6.73
CA GLU A 180 17.05 4.19 -7.28
C GLU A 180 16.14 4.98 -8.23
N GLY A 181 16.49 6.24 -8.45
CA GLY A 181 15.78 7.12 -9.37
C GLY A 181 14.57 7.83 -8.75
N ASP A 182 13.81 8.50 -9.61
CA ASP A 182 12.69 9.35 -9.25
C ASP A 182 11.35 8.66 -9.48
N HIS A 183 10.36 9.06 -8.70
CA HIS A 183 8.97 8.66 -8.85
C HIS A 183 8.33 9.24 -10.12
N GLY A 184 7.74 8.36 -10.94
CA GLY A 184 7.10 8.66 -12.21
C GLY A 184 5.84 7.84 -12.46
N GLU A 185 5.16 7.40 -11.40
CA GLU A 185 3.96 6.56 -11.50
C GLU A 185 2.84 7.28 -12.26
N THR A 186 2.19 6.54 -13.17
CA THR A 186 1.11 7.07 -14.03
C THR A 186 -0.24 6.36 -13.83
N VAL A 187 -0.27 5.29 -13.04
CA VAL A 187 -1.47 4.49 -12.77
C VAL A 187 -1.33 3.79 -11.41
N CYS A 188 -2.46 3.55 -10.77
CA CYS A 188 -2.58 2.70 -9.58
C CYS A 188 -3.29 1.40 -9.94
N PHE A 189 -2.62 0.26 -9.80
CA PHE A 189 -3.26 -1.04 -9.92
C PHE A 189 -3.75 -1.55 -8.56
N VAL A 190 -4.89 -2.25 -8.59
CA VAL A 190 -5.36 -3.09 -7.49
C VAL A 190 -5.50 -4.50 -8.02
N ASN A 191 -4.58 -5.38 -7.65
CA ASN A 191 -4.57 -6.77 -8.08
C ASN A 191 -5.30 -7.66 -7.08
N LEU A 192 -6.36 -8.31 -7.55
CA LEU A 192 -7.20 -9.24 -6.79
C LEU A 192 -6.77 -10.70 -6.98
N LYS A 193 -5.98 -10.97 -8.03
CA LYS A 193 -5.65 -12.33 -8.45
C LYS A 193 -4.55 -12.92 -7.58
N GLU A 194 -4.89 -14.01 -6.89
CA GLU A 194 -3.95 -14.69 -6.00
C GLU A 194 -2.71 -15.21 -6.73
N ASN A 195 -1.57 -15.17 -6.03
CA ASN A 195 -0.27 -15.65 -6.50
C ASN A 195 0.22 -14.98 -7.79
N THR A 196 -0.25 -13.76 -8.05
CA THR A 196 0.30 -12.90 -9.10
C THR A 196 0.68 -11.54 -8.54
N THR A 197 1.53 -10.85 -9.27
CA THR A 197 1.88 -9.44 -9.00
C THR A 197 2.24 -8.72 -10.31
N LEU A 198 2.53 -7.43 -10.22
CA LEU A 198 3.04 -6.61 -11.32
C LEU A 198 4.53 -6.85 -11.52
N ASP A 199 4.96 -6.99 -12.77
CA ASP A 199 6.35 -6.95 -13.18
C ASP A 199 6.86 -5.50 -13.21
N THR A 200 7.24 -4.95 -12.05
CA THR A 200 7.71 -3.57 -11.94
C THR A 200 8.98 -3.34 -12.75
N ILE A 201 9.89 -4.33 -12.80
CA ILE A 201 11.10 -4.28 -13.65
C ILE A 201 10.69 -4.13 -15.12
N GLY A 202 9.85 -5.03 -15.62
CA GLY A 202 9.40 -4.98 -17.01
C GLY A 202 8.61 -3.72 -17.35
N MET A 203 7.86 -3.14 -16.41
CA MET A 203 7.18 -1.85 -16.58
C MET A 203 8.21 -0.71 -16.75
N ASN A 204 9.21 -0.66 -15.86
CA ASN A 204 10.26 0.36 -15.89
C ASN A 204 11.11 0.28 -17.17
N GLU A 205 11.41 -0.93 -17.66
CA GLU A 205 12.10 -1.14 -18.95
C GLU A 205 11.31 -0.56 -20.15
N GLN A 206 9.99 -0.43 -20.03
CA GLN A 206 9.12 0.23 -21.00
C GLN A 206 8.91 1.72 -20.73
N GLY A 207 9.64 2.29 -19.76
CA GLY A 207 9.56 3.69 -19.40
C GLY A 207 8.26 4.08 -18.69
N THR A 208 7.56 3.13 -18.08
CA THR A 208 6.32 3.38 -17.33
C THR A 208 6.46 2.89 -15.90
N GLN A 209 6.08 3.70 -14.92
CA GLN A 209 5.98 3.29 -13.52
C GLN A 209 4.51 3.25 -13.11
N ALA A 210 4.19 2.39 -12.15
CA ALA A 210 2.85 2.23 -11.62
C ALA A 210 2.94 1.91 -10.13
N PHE A 211 2.01 2.43 -9.34
CA PHE A 211 1.75 1.85 -8.04
C PHE A 211 0.95 0.55 -8.23
N ASN A 212 1.26 -0.49 -7.46
CA ASN A 212 0.45 -1.71 -7.45
C ASN A 212 0.21 -2.20 -6.03
N LEU A 213 -1.06 -2.47 -5.72
CA LEU A 213 -1.50 -3.12 -4.49
C LEU A 213 -2.00 -4.53 -4.81
N ASP A 214 -1.26 -5.54 -4.40
CA ASP A 214 -1.73 -6.93 -4.37
C ASP A 214 -2.63 -7.12 -3.16
N LEU A 215 -3.91 -6.74 -3.34
CA LEU A 215 -4.91 -6.75 -2.27
C LEU A 215 -5.08 -8.14 -1.65
N TRP A 216 -4.92 -9.20 -2.46
CA TRP A 216 -5.00 -10.58 -1.97
C TRP A 216 -3.92 -10.89 -0.91
N MET A 217 -2.68 -10.42 -1.10
CA MET A 217 -1.61 -10.63 -0.11
C MET A 217 -1.77 -9.68 1.07
N ALA A 218 -2.23 -8.45 0.82
CA ALA A 218 -2.53 -7.48 1.87
C ALA A 218 -3.57 -7.99 2.85
N MET A 219 -4.65 -8.59 2.34
CA MET A 219 -5.65 -9.24 3.16
C MET A 219 -5.08 -10.45 3.90
N LYS A 220 -4.36 -11.34 3.20
CA LYS A 220 -3.81 -12.56 3.78
C LYS A 220 -2.86 -12.31 4.95
N GLN A 221 -1.93 -11.35 4.83
CA GLN A 221 -1.03 -11.00 5.93
C GLN A 221 -1.77 -10.32 7.09
N SER A 222 -2.70 -9.39 6.79
CA SER A 222 -3.48 -8.70 7.82
C SER A 222 -4.37 -9.66 8.62
N GLU A 223 -5.08 -10.58 7.95
CA GLU A 223 -5.90 -11.60 8.60
C GLU A 223 -5.06 -12.53 9.49
N SER A 224 -3.82 -12.81 9.12
CA SER A 224 -2.91 -13.61 9.95
C SER A 224 -2.51 -12.94 11.26
N LEU A 225 -2.62 -11.61 11.33
CA LEU A 225 -2.46 -10.80 12.55
C LEU A 225 -3.78 -10.55 13.29
N GLY A 226 -4.87 -11.22 12.86
CA GLY A 226 -6.19 -11.07 13.48
C GLY A 226 -6.98 -9.83 13.04
N VAL A 227 -6.55 -9.12 11.99
CA VAL A 227 -7.34 -8.04 11.39
C VAL A 227 -8.60 -8.62 10.73
N SER A 228 -9.76 -7.99 10.94
CA SER A 228 -11.01 -8.43 10.31
C SER A 228 -10.94 -8.29 8.79
N LYS A 229 -11.66 -9.14 8.06
CA LYS A 229 -11.72 -9.07 6.58
C LYS A 229 -12.13 -7.69 6.06
N ASP A 230 -13.10 -7.06 6.72
CA ASP A 230 -13.57 -5.72 6.36
C ASP A 230 -12.46 -4.68 6.48
N LEU A 231 -11.71 -4.67 7.59
CA LEU A 231 -10.60 -3.74 7.78
C LEU A 231 -9.39 -4.11 6.91
N ALA A 232 -9.13 -5.39 6.70
CA ALA A 232 -8.04 -5.85 5.85
C ALA A 232 -8.26 -5.41 4.39
N MET A 233 -9.48 -5.57 3.86
CA MET A 233 -9.83 -5.13 2.51
C MET A 233 -10.02 -3.61 2.43
N GLY A 234 -10.98 -3.08 3.19
CA GLY A 234 -11.35 -1.68 3.15
C GLY A 234 -10.23 -0.77 3.62
N GLY A 235 -9.51 -1.14 4.68
CA GLY A 235 -8.36 -0.38 5.18
C GLY A 235 -7.21 -0.34 4.19
N SER A 236 -6.93 -1.46 3.50
CA SER A 236 -5.91 -1.46 2.43
C SER A 236 -6.27 -0.51 1.29
N LEU A 237 -7.52 -0.57 0.80
CA LEU A 237 -7.99 0.30 -0.29
C LEU A 237 -8.00 1.79 0.12
N ILE A 238 -8.50 2.09 1.33
CA ILE A 238 -8.55 3.45 1.87
C ILE A 238 -7.14 4.02 2.03
N LEU A 239 -6.23 3.28 2.67
CA LEU A 239 -4.86 3.73 2.90
C LEU A 239 -4.09 3.84 1.57
N TYR A 240 -4.40 3.00 0.57
CA TYR A 240 -3.78 3.09 -0.75
C TYR A 240 -4.19 4.37 -1.48
N GLN A 241 -5.47 4.71 -1.51
CA GLN A 241 -5.93 5.98 -2.08
C GLN A 241 -5.39 7.19 -1.29
N ALA A 242 -5.35 7.11 0.05
CA ALA A 242 -4.78 8.18 0.87
C ALA A 242 -3.27 8.35 0.65
N THR A 243 -2.55 7.25 0.42
CA THR A 243 -1.12 7.28 0.06
C THR A 243 -0.90 7.99 -1.26
N GLU A 244 -1.68 7.66 -2.28
CA GLU A 244 -1.63 8.35 -3.58
C GLU A 244 -1.94 9.85 -3.43
N MET A 245 -3.00 10.22 -2.70
CA MET A 245 -3.32 11.63 -2.43
C MET A 245 -2.15 12.39 -1.78
N VAL A 246 -1.49 11.80 -0.78
CA VAL A 246 -0.36 12.46 -0.06
C VAL A 246 0.90 12.53 -0.91
N LEU A 247 1.19 11.50 -1.72
CA LEU A 247 2.44 11.43 -2.46
C LEU A 247 2.34 12.04 -3.87
N VAL A 248 1.14 12.15 -4.43
CA VAL A 248 0.89 12.63 -5.80
C VAL A 248 0.14 13.96 -5.77
N GLU A 249 -1.10 13.97 -5.29
CA GLU A 249 -1.98 15.14 -5.39
C GLU A 249 -1.53 16.32 -4.52
N ASP A 250 -1.11 16.08 -3.29
CA ASP A 250 -0.59 17.12 -2.39
C ASP A 250 0.72 17.74 -2.92
N ASN A 251 1.40 17.07 -3.86
CA ASN A 251 2.55 17.60 -4.59
C ASN A 251 2.17 18.29 -5.91
N GLY A 252 0.89 18.59 -6.12
CA GLY A 252 0.38 19.35 -7.26
C GLY A 252 0.17 18.54 -8.55
N LYS A 253 0.27 17.21 -8.50
CA LYS A 253 -0.06 16.32 -9.63
C LYS A 253 -1.56 15.97 -9.60
N THR A 254 -2.08 15.46 -10.71
CA THR A 254 -3.47 14.97 -10.78
C THR A 254 -3.57 13.57 -10.18
N ALA A 255 -4.76 13.23 -9.66
CA ALA A 255 -5.07 11.89 -9.21
C ALA A 255 -4.75 10.84 -10.29
N LEU A 256 -4.09 9.76 -9.89
CA LEU A 256 -3.79 8.66 -10.81
C LEU A 256 -5.05 7.82 -11.09
N PRO A 257 -5.25 7.35 -12.33
CA PRO A 257 -6.32 6.40 -12.63
C PRO A 257 -6.10 5.10 -11.86
N VAL A 258 -7.19 4.52 -11.35
CA VAL A 258 -7.17 3.23 -10.65
C VAL A 258 -7.69 2.15 -11.59
N VAL A 259 -6.93 1.05 -11.74
CA VAL A 259 -7.29 -0.09 -12.58
C VAL A 259 -7.30 -1.36 -11.75
N VAL A 260 -8.43 -2.05 -11.71
CA VAL A 260 -8.57 -3.34 -11.03
C VAL A 260 -8.11 -4.48 -11.92
N ARG A 261 -7.36 -5.42 -11.35
CA ARG A 261 -6.96 -6.67 -12.01
C ARG A 261 -7.63 -7.87 -11.35
N PRO A 262 -8.64 -8.49 -12.02
CA PRO A 262 -9.33 -9.68 -11.53
C PRO A 262 -8.47 -10.94 -11.57
#